data_AF-A0A2N9NYA7-F1
#
_entry.id   AF-A0A2N9NYA7-F1
#
_cell.length_a   1.000
_cell.length_b   1.000
_cell.length_c   1.000
_cell.angle_alpha   90.00
_cell.angle_beta   90.00
_cell.angle_gamma   90.00
#
_symmetry.space_group_name_H-M   'P 1'
#
loop_
_entity.id
_entity.type
_entity.pdbx_description
1 polymer ?
#
loop_
_entity_poly.entity_id
_entity_poly.type
_entity_poly.pdbx_seq_one_letter_code
_entity_poly.pdbx_strand_id
1 'polypeptide(L)'
;MKVSKQERYDLEERLLNYAAGVVRLVEKLPDSRAGNHVANQLLRSGTSPLANHGEAQGAESGADFVHKLSICYKELRESRRWIRLIKRVPLVEPPNLPDALLQETEELVRIFAASLRTAKGGKRSTLMVRAKTKFGFSRASIWSTSAGRRFRACLGFESGSKLRALQTLREVGSRSIIQRAGILLESRFETDTHFCTDPSHSTC
;
A
#
# COMPACT_ATOMS: atom_id res chain seq x y z
N MET A 1 -10.63 10.95 35.90
CA MET A 1 -11.20 10.40 34.64
C MET A 1 -10.09 9.68 33.90
N LYS A 2 -10.22 8.36 33.70
CA LYS A 2 -9.25 7.59 32.91
C LYS A 2 -9.45 7.94 31.44
N VAL A 3 -8.39 8.41 30.80
CA VAL A 3 -8.34 8.69 29.35
C VAL A 3 -8.72 7.39 28.62
N SER A 4 -9.77 7.47 27.80
CA SER A 4 -10.27 6.35 27.00
C SER A 4 -9.18 5.87 26.05
N LYS A 5 -8.83 4.60 26.21
CA LYS A 5 -8.03 3.77 25.29
C LYS A 5 -8.39 4.16 23.84
N GLN A 6 -7.42 4.58 23.03
CA GLN A 6 -7.62 4.70 21.58
C GLN A 6 -8.35 3.45 21.09
N GLU A 7 -9.53 3.60 20.48
CA GLU A 7 -10.27 2.49 19.89
C GLU A 7 -9.32 1.80 18.90
N ARG A 8 -8.79 0.65 19.32
CA ARG A 8 -7.89 -0.16 18.52
C ARG A 8 -8.74 -0.65 17.36
N TYR A 9 -8.42 -0.23 16.15
CA TYR A 9 -9.10 -0.68 14.95
C TYR A 9 -9.13 -2.21 14.92
N ASP A 10 -10.33 -2.79 15.09
CA ASP A 10 -10.55 -4.23 15.16
C ASP A 10 -11.00 -4.75 13.80
N LEU A 11 -10.04 -5.25 13.02
CA LEU A 11 -10.31 -5.80 11.69
C LEU A 11 -11.04 -7.16 11.77
N GLU A 12 -10.87 -7.91 12.84
CA GLU A 12 -11.49 -9.22 13.02
C GLU A 12 -13.00 -9.05 13.23
N GLU A 13 -13.40 -8.17 14.15
CA GLU A 13 -14.80 -7.82 14.37
C GLU A 13 -15.43 -7.21 13.11
N ARG A 14 -14.67 -6.38 12.37
CA ARG A 14 -15.15 -5.82 11.10
C ARG A 14 -15.39 -6.90 10.04
N LEU A 15 -14.50 -7.87 9.92
CA LEU A 15 -14.66 -9.01 9.00
C LEU A 15 -15.79 -9.95 9.42
N LEU A 16 -16.02 -10.13 10.72
CA LEU A 16 -17.14 -10.90 11.25
C LEU A 16 -18.47 -10.24 10.86
N ASN A 17 -18.59 -8.93 11.07
CA ASN A 17 -19.76 -8.16 10.67
C ASN A 17 -19.98 -8.18 9.15
N TYR A 18 -18.91 -8.11 8.36
CA TYR A 18 -18.97 -8.28 6.90
C TYR A 18 -19.48 -9.67 6.49
N ALA A 19 -18.91 -10.74 7.05
CA ALA A 19 -19.32 -12.11 6.76
C ALA A 19 -20.79 -12.35 7.13
N ALA A 20 -21.24 -11.84 8.29
CA ALA A 20 -22.64 -11.89 8.68
C ALA A 20 -23.54 -11.11 7.70
N GLY A 21 -23.07 -9.97 7.18
CA GLY A 21 -23.74 -9.21 6.13
C GLY A 21 -23.87 -9.98 4.82
N VAL A 22 -22.84 -10.73 4.43
CA VAL A 22 -22.86 -11.63 3.27
C VAL A 22 -23.93 -12.71 3.44
N VAL A 23 -23.95 -13.40 4.58
CA VAL A 23 -24.96 -14.44 4.88
C VAL A 23 -26.36 -13.84 4.76
N ARG A 24 -26.62 -12.71 5.43
CA ARG A 24 -27.93 -12.03 5.37
C ARG A 24 -28.34 -11.59 3.96
N LEU A 25 -27.40 -11.25 3.08
CA LEU A 25 -27.70 -10.92 1.69
C LEU A 25 -28.06 -12.17 0.89
N VAL A 26 -27.28 -13.25 1.07
CA VAL A 26 -27.49 -14.52 0.36
C VAL A 26 -28.84 -15.13 0.70
N GLU A 27 -29.27 -15.09 1.97
CA GLU A 27 -30.59 -15.56 2.42
C GLU A 27 -31.77 -14.80 1.80
N LYS A 28 -31.53 -13.65 1.16
CA LYS A 28 -32.56 -12.86 0.47
C LYS A 28 -32.61 -13.10 -1.04
N LEU A 29 -31.69 -13.90 -1.58
CA LEU A 29 -31.69 -14.23 -3.00
C LEU A 29 -32.85 -15.18 -3.32
N PRO A 30 -33.46 -15.06 -4.53
CA PRO A 30 -34.55 -15.94 -4.93
C PRO A 30 -34.06 -17.36 -5.13
N ASP A 31 -34.88 -18.33 -4.73
CA ASP A 31 -34.67 -19.76 -5.01
C ASP A 31 -34.89 -20.05 -6.50
N SER A 32 -33.89 -19.68 -7.28
CA SER A 32 -33.83 -19.82 -8.73
C SER A 32 -32.44 -20.34 -9.09
N ARG A 33 -32.29 -20.96 -10.26
CA ARG A 33 -30.97 -21.45 -10.72
C ARG A 33 -29.91 -20.34 -10.68
N ALA A 34 -30.25 -19.12 -11.08
CA ALA A 34 -29.34 -17.98 -11.04
C ALA A 34 -29.06 -17.50 -9.61
N GLY A 35 -30.11 -17.35 -8.79
CA GLY A 35 -29.98 -16.97 -7.38
C GLY A 35 -29.11 -17.95 -6.59
N ASN A 36 -29.38 -19.26 -6.71
CA ASN A 36 -28.63 -20.32 -6.04
C ASN A 36 -27.16 -20.38 -6.50
N HIS A 37 -26.90 -20.14 -7.78
CA HIS A 37 -25.52 -20.06 -8.27
C HIS A 37 -24.77 -18.87 -7.65
N VAL A 38 -25.36 -17.67 -7.69
CA VAL A 38 -24.76 -16.45 -7.12
C VAL A 38 -24.59 -16.56 -5.61
N ALA A 39 -25.60 -17.10 -4.91
CA ALA A 39 -25.59 -17.38 -3.48
C ALA A 39 -24.36 -18.20 -3.08
N ASN A 40 -24.16 -19.35 -3.72
CA ASN A 40 -23.06 -20.25 -3.41
C ASN A 40 -21.68 -19.62 -3.64
N GLN A 41 -21.52 -18.87 -4.74
CA GLN A 41 -20.27 -18.20 -5.06
C GLN A 41 -19.96 -17.05 -4.09
N LEU A 42 -20.97 -16.24 -3.77
CA LEU A 42 -20.82 -15.13 -2.83
C LEU A 42 -20.61 -15.63 -1.39
N LEU A 43 -21.32 -16.67 -0.96
CA LEU A 43 -21.17 -17.21 0.40
C LEU A 43 -19.76 -17.72 0.64
N ARG A 44 -19.19 -18.47 -0.32
CA ARG A 44 -17.82 -18.97 -0.25
C ARG A 44 -16.80 -17.83 -0.23
N SER A 45 -16.89 -16.92 -1.20
CA SER A 45 -15.92 -15.83 -1.35
C SER A 45 -16.05 -14.73 -0.30
N GLY A 46 -17.24 -14.52 0.25
CA GLY A 46 -17.52 -13.44 1.20
C GLY A 46 -17.24 -13.82 2.66
N THR A 47 -17.28 -15.11 3.00
CA THR A 47 -16.98 -15.59 4.36
C THR A 47 -15.52 -16.03 4.52
N SER A 48 -14.86 -16.44 3.43
CA SER A 48 -13.45 -16.87 3.45
C SER A 48 -12.46 -15.83 4.00
N PRO A 49 -12.63 -14.49 3.84
CA PRO A 49 -11.68 -13.52 4.39
C PRO A 49 -11.61 -13.53 5.91
N LEU A 50 -12.71 -13.87 6.62
CA LEU A 50 -12.75 -13.96 8.08
C LEU A 50 -11.80 -15.06 8.57
N ALA A 51 -11.94 -16.28 8.04
CA ALA A 51 -11.09 -17.41 8.42
C ALA A 51 -9.62 -17.19 8.03
N ASN A 52 -9.37 -16.75 6.79
CA ASN A 52 -8.01 -16.52 6.30
C ASN A 52 -7.29 -15.38 7.04
N HIS A 53 -8.02 -14.37 7.52
CA HIS A 53 -7.44 -13.33 8.37
C HIS A 53 -7.01 -13.88 9.74
N GLY A 54 -7.84 -14.75 10.35
CA GLY A 54 -7.47 -15.47 11.58
C GLY A 54 -6.18 -16.28 11.40
N GLU A 55 -6.03 -16.98 10.28
CA GLU A 55 -4.78 -17.68 9.93
C GLU A 55 -3.61 -16.72 9.75
N ALA A 56 -3.83 -15.56 9.12
CA ALA A 56 -2.79 -14.53 8.98
C ALA A 56 -2.32 -13.97 10.34
N GLN A 57 -3.21 -13.83 11.32
CA GLN A 57 -2.83 -13.38 12.68
C GLN A 57 -1.90 -14.39 13.38
N GLY A 58 -1.98 -15.68 13.03
CA GLY A 58 -1.11 -16.75 13.52
C GLY A 58 0.06 -17.11 12.59
N ALA A 59 0.34 -16.33 11.54
CA ALA A 59 1.31 -16.68 10.52
C ALA A 59 2.72 -16.91 11.08
N GLU A 60 3.39 -17.97 10.62
CA GLU A 60 4.71 -18.39 11.11
C GLU A 60 5.85 -17.56 10.50
N SER A 61 5.59 -16.88 9.38
CA SER A 61 6.58 -16.04 8.69
C SER A 61 5.92 -14.85 7.98
N GLY A 62 6.72 -13.84 7.64
CA GLY A 62 6.24 -12.71 6.83
C GLY A 62 5.77 -13.12 5.43
N ALA A 63 6.35 -14.18 4.84
CA ALA A 63 5.91 -14.71 3.55
C ALA A 63 4.54 -15.39 3.66
N ASP A 64 4.35 -16.18 4.72
CA ASP A 64 3.07 -16.82 5.02
C ASP A 64 1.98 -15.78 5.32
N PHE A 65 2.29 -14.76 6.13
CA PHE A 65 1.40 -13.62 6.38
C PHE A 65 0.95 -12.94 5.07
N VAL A 66 1.90 -12.64 4.18
CA VAL A 66 1.61 -12.03 2.87
C VAL A 66 0.76 -12.96 2.01
N HIS A 67 1.01 -14.26 2.05
CA HIS A 67 0.25 -15.27 1.31
C HIS A 67 -1.21 -15.30 1.78
N LYS A 68 -1.46 -15.44 3.09
CA LYS A 68 -2.80 -15.47 3.69
C LYS A 68 -3.58 -14.17 3.42
N LEU A 69 -2.95 -13.00 3.62
CA LEU A 69 -3.58 -11.72 3.24
C LEU A 69 -3.87 -11.61 1.74
N SER A 70 -3.05 -12.22 0.89
CA SER A 70 -3.28 -12.23 -0.55
C SER A 70 -4.50 -13.07 -0.93
N ILE A 71 -4.80 -14.12 -0.17
CA ILE A 71 -6.04 -14.90 -0.31
C ILE A 71 -7.22 -14.01 0.04
N CYS A 72 -7.27 -13.41 1.24
CA CYS A 72 -8.36 -12.50 1.64
C CYS A 72 -8.63 -11.42 0.58
N TYR A 73 -7.58 -10.81 0.03
CA TYR A 73 -7.71 -9.79 -1.01
C TYR A 73 -8.36 -10.31 -2.30
N LYS A 74 -8.03 -11.53 -2.74
CA LYS A 74 -8.64 -12.15 -3.93
C LYS A 74 -10.12 -12.44 -3.69
N GLU A 75 -10.44 -13.02 -2.54
CA GLU A 75 -11.79 -13.40 -2.12
C GLU A 75 -12.72 -12.19 -1.99
N LEU A 76 -12.24 -11.09 -1.42
CA LEU A 76 -12.99 -9.82 -1.36
C LEU A 76 -13.24 -9.23 -2.76
N ARG A 77 -12.26 -9.32 -3.67
CA ARG A 77 -12.45 -8.85 -5.06
C ARG A 77 -13.44 -9.70 -5.84
N GLU A 78 -13.51 -10.99 -5.53
CA GLU A 78 -14.51 -11.89 -6.08
C GLU A 78 -15.90 -11.59 -5.54
N SER A 79 -16.05 -11.49 -4.21
CA SER A 79 -17.28 -11.05 -3.55
C SER A 79 -17.84 -9.77 -4.17
N ARG A 80 -16.98 -8.78 -4.41
CA ARG A 80 -17.34 -7.52 -5.06
C ARG A 80 -17.98 -7.72 -6.44
N ARG A 81 -17.49 -8.67 -7.24
CA ARG A 81 -18.05 -8.95 -8.58
C ARG A 81 -19.45 -9.55 -8.45
N TRP A 82 -19.64 -10.47 -7.52
CA TRP A 82 -20.94 -11.09 -7.26
C TRP A 82 -21.98 -10.10 -6.74
N ILE A 83 -21.60 -9.24 -5.79
CA ILE A 83 -22.50 -8.19 -5.27
C ILE A 83 -22.90 -7.21 -6.39
N ARG A 84 -21.97 -6.83 -7.28
CA ARG A 84 -22.29 -6.00 -8.45
C ARG A 84 -23.22 -6.71 -9.44
N LEU A 85 -23.08 -8.02 -9.62
CA LEU A 85 -23.97 -8.82 -10.46
C LEU A 85 -25.39 -8.87 -9.88
N ILE A 86 -25.53 -9.08 -8.57
CA ILE A 86 -26.82 -9.02 -7.85
C ILE A 86 -27.54 -7.71 -8.15
N LYS A 87 -26.83 -6.58 -8.09
CA LYS A 87 -27.39 -5.25 -8.41
C LYS A 87 -27.75 -5.09 -9.88
N ARG A 88 -26.98 -5.69 -10.80
CA ARG A 88 -27.16 -5.52 -12.24
C ARG A 88 -28.35 -6.30 -12.80
N VAL A 89 -28.68 -7.44 -12.18
CA VAL A 89 -29.79 -8.34 -12.54
C VAL A 89 -30.83 -8.35 -11.41
N PRO A 90 -31.15 -7.16 -10.85
CA PRO A 90 -31.70 -6.91 -9.50
C PRO A 90 -32.25 -8.17 -8.81
N LEU A 91 -31.35 -8.98 -8.24
CA LEU A 91 -31.69 -10.28 -7.65
C LEU A 91 -32.27 -10.15 -6.24
N VAL A 92 -32.40 -8.94 -5.72
CA VAL A 92 -32.96 -8.67 -4.39
C VAL A 92 -33.81 -7.41 -4.44
N GLU A 93 -34.81 -7.37 -3.55
CA GLU A 93 -35.66 -6.21 -3.35
C GLU A 93 -35.45 -5.63 -1.94
N PRO A 94 -35.27 -4.30 -1.80
CA PRO A 94 -35.10 -3.32 -2.87
C PRO A 94 -33.73 -3.45 -3.59
N PRO A 95 -33.56 -2.92 -4.82
CA PRO A 95 -32.32 -3.09 -5.61
C PRO A 95 -31.06 -2.48 -4.98
N ASN A 96 -31.22 -1.55 -4.04
CA ASN A 96 -30.14 -0.91 -3.28
C ASN A 96 -29.77 -1.66 -1.99
N LEU A 97 -30.47 -2.74 -1.64
CA LEU A 97 -30.19 -3.57 -0.48
C LEU A 97 -28.70 -3.99 -0.37
N PRO A 98 -27.99 -4.32 -1.46
CA PRO A 98 -26.58 -4.70 -1.40
C PRO A 98 -25.60 -3.52 -1.22
N ASP A 99 -26.06 -2.27 -1.23
CA ASP A 99 -25.18 -1.09 -1.37
C ASP A 99 -24.23 -0.91 -0.19
N ALA A 100 -24.74 -1.05 1.03
CA ALA A 100 -23.92 -0.98 2.23
C ALA A 100 -22.86 -2.09 2.27
N LEU A 101 -23.23 -3.31 1.87
CA LEU A 101 -22.30 -4.43 1.82
C LEU A 101 -21.25 -4.23 0.71
N LEU A 102 -21.65 -3.71 -0.45
CA LEU A 102 -20.75 -3.39 -1.54
C LEU A 102 -19.74 -2.32 -1.13
N GLN A 103 -20.18 -1.27 -0.44
CA GLN A 103 -19.31 -0.23 0.09
C GLN A 103 -18.29 -0.84 1.06
N GLU A 104 -18.75 -1.65 2.00
CA GLU A 104 -17.86 -2.35 2.94
C GLU A 104 -16.84 -3.24 2.22
N THR A 105 -17.27 -4.00 1.19
CA THR A 105 -16.33 -4.78 0.37
C THR A 105 -15.25 -3.91 -0.26
N GLU A 106 -15.60 -2.73 -0.79
CA GLU A 106 -14.62 -1.81 -1.40
C GLU A 106 -13.63 -1.25 -0.37
N GLU A 107 -14.10 -0.95 0.83
CA GLU A 107 -13.25 -0.48 1.94
C GLU A 107 -12.28 -1.59 2.37
N LEU A 108 -12.76 -2.81 2.59
CA LEU A 108 -11.93 -3.96 2.90
C LEU A 108 -10.91 -4.25 1.78
N VAL A 109 -11.30 -4.18 0.50
CA VAL A 109 -10.37 -4.32 -0.64
C VAL A 109 -9.23 -3.31 -0.54
N ARG A 110 -9.51 -2.05 -0.20
CA ARG A 110 -8.48 -1.00 -0.05
C ARG A 110 -7.57 -1.28 1.15
N ILE A 111 -8.14 -1.70 2.27
CA ILE A 111 -7.39 -2.05 3.49
C ILE A 111 -6.43 -3.18 3.19
N PHE A 112 -6.91 -4.30 2.65
CA PHE A 112 -6.08 -5.46 2.32
C PHE A 112 -5.02 -5.13 1.26
N ALA A 113 -5.35 -4.31 0.24
CA ALA A 113 -4.37 -3.84 -0.73
C ALA A 113 -3.25 -3.00 -0.08
N ALA A 114 -3.60 -2.11 0.84
CA ALA A 114 -2.63 -1.29 1.58
C ALA A 114 -1.77 -2.16 2.51
N SER A 115 -2.37 -3.10 3.24
CA SER A 115 -1.66 -4.06 4.10
C SER A 115 -0.67 -4.91 3.30
N LEU A 116 -1.08 -5.44 2.15
CA LEU A 116 -0.21 -6.21 1.26
C LEU A 116 0.96 -5.38 0.71
N ARG A 117 0.72 -4.13 0.32
CA ARG A 117 1.80 -3.22 -0.11
C ARG A 117 2.81 -2.97 1.00
N THR A 118 2.35 -2.77 2.23
CA THR A 118 3.21 -2.54 3.39
C THR A 118 4.01 -3.79 3.74
N ALA A 119 3.36 -4.95 3.78
CA ALA A 119 3.98 -6.23 4.11
C ALA A 119 5.04 -6.66 3.07
N LYS A 120 4.75 -6.49 1.77
CA LYS A 120 5.73 -6.75 0.69
C LYS A 120 6.82 -5.68 0.61
N GLY A 121 6.48 -4.44 0.97
CA GLY A 121 7.36 -3.27 0.96
C GLY A 121 8.36 -3.21 2.11
N GLY A 122 8.48 -4.27 2.93
CA GLY A 122 9.46 -4.40 4.01
C GLY A 122 10.93 -4.25 3.58
N LYS A 123 11.23 -4.20 2.28
CA LYS A 123 12.47 -3.61 1.74
C LYS A 123 12.28 -2.11 1.45
N ARG A 124 11.86 -1.30 2.42
CA ARG A 124 12.38 0.07 2.42
C ARG A 124 13.84 -0.11 2.77
N SER A 125 14.70 -0.09 1.75
CA SER A 125 16.04 0.42 1.96
C SER A 125 15.84 1.71 2.74
N THR A 126 16.15 1.69 4.03
CA THR A 126 16.54 2.90 4.71
C THR A 126 17.73 3.37 3.87
N LEU A 127 17.47 4.17 2.85
CA LEU A 127 18.42 5.14 2.37
C LEU A 127 18.58 6.07 3.58
N MET A 128 19.36 5.60 4.56
CA MET A 128 20.27 6.47 5.26
C MET A 128 21.00 7.12 4.10
N VAL A 129 20.62 8.34 3.77
CA VAL A 129 21.52 9.24 3.07
C VAL A 129 22.68 9.41 4.03
N ARG A 130 23.61 8.46 4.02
CA ARG A 130 24.93 8.62 4.58
C ARG A 130 25.56 9.62 3.64
N ALA A 131 25.39 10.91 3.95
CA ALA A 131 26.19 11.95 3.35
C ALA A 131 27.64 11.65 3.75
N LYS A 132 28.35 10.86 2.93
CA LYS A 132 29.80 10.79 3.00
C LYS A 132 30.29 12.10 2.44
N THR A 133 30.53 13.07 3.31
CA THR A 133 31.38 14.22 2.98
C THR A 133 32.78 13.67 2.72
N LYS A 134 33.07 13.26 1.48
CA LYS A 134 34.43 13.08 1.01
C LYS A 134 34.99 14.48 0.78
N PHE A 135 35.51 15.13 1.80
CA PHE A 135 36.56 16.15 1.64
C PHE A 135 37.12 16.49 3.02
N GLY A 136 38.44 16.31 3.18
CA GLY A 136 39.18 16.77 4.35
C GLY A 136 39.25 18.29 4.37
N PHE A 137 38.17 18.94 4.79
CA PHE A 137 38.13 20.37 5.05
C PHE A 137 37.96 20.63 6.55
N SER A 138 38.79 21.52 7.08
CA SER A 138 38.78 21.97 8.47
C SER A 138 37.37 22.34 8.94
N ARG A 139 36.97 21.79 10.09
CA ARG A 139 35.58 21.61 10.59
C ARG A 139 34.73 22.88 10.83
N ALA A 140 35.17 24.10 10.50
CA ALA A 140 34.62 25.29 11.15
C ALA A 140 33.74 26.25 10.33
N SER A 141 33.73 26.27 8.99
CA SER A 141 33.26 27.50 8.30
C SER A 141 31.86 27.49 7.67
N ILE A 142 31.24 26.34 7.38
CA ILE A 142 29.97 26.32 6.63
C ILE A 142 28.73 26.32 7.54
N TRP A 143 28.82 25.67 8.70
CA TRP A 143 27.68 25.45 9.61
C TRP A 143 27.37 26.63 10.55
N SER A 144 28.27 27.62 10.62
CA SER A 144 28.13 28.84 11.41
C SER A 144 27.38 29.96 10.68
N THR A 145 27.04 29.76 9.40
CA THR A 145 26.22 30.71 8.64
C THR A 145 24.73 30.51 8.93
N SER A 146 23.94 31.56 8.78
CA SER A 146 22.48 31.52 8.92
C SER A 146 21.84 30.49 7.96
N ALA A 147 22.38 30.34 6.76
CA ALA A 147 21.96 29.33 5.79
C ALA A 147 22.32 27.90 6.23
N GLY A 148 23.55 27.68 6.72
CA GLY A 148 24.00 26.38 7.23
C GLY A 148 23.21 25.89 8.45
N ARG A 149 22.80 26.81 9.34
CA ARG A 149 21.92 26.50 10.48
C ARG A 149 20.50 26.13 10.05
N ARG A 150 19.91 26.85 9.09
CA ARG A 150 18.58 26.55 8.54
C ARG A 150 18.55 25.20 7.82
N PHE A 151 19.59 24.89 7.03
CA PHE A 151 19.71 23.61 6.36
C PHE A 151 19.82 22.44 7.34
N ARG A 152 20.59 22.60 8.44
CA ARG A 152 20.68 21.59 9.52
C ARG A 152 19.34 21.36 10.22
N ALA A 153 18.56 22.42 10.47
CA ALA A 153 17.22 22.30 11.04
C ALA A 153 16.25 21.55 10.09
N CYS A 154 16.39 21.71 8.77
CA CYS A 154 15.58 20.99 7.79
C CYS A 154 15.95 19.51 7.65
N LEU A 155 17.20 19.11 7.92
CA LEU A 155 17.64 17.72 7.86
C LEU A 155 17.20 16.88 9.08
N GLY A 156 16.67 17.50 10.14
CA GLY A 156 16.15 16.80 11.32
C GLY A 156 14.72 16.27 11.18
N PHE A 157 14.13 16.23 9.98
CA PHE A 157 12.72 15.89 9.82
C PHE A 157 12.50 14.38 9.59
N GLU A 158 11.82 13.75 10.54
CA GLU A 158 11.32 12.39 10.41
C GLU A 158 10.19 12.32 9.37
N SER A 159 10.33 11.36 8.47
CA SER A 159 9.32 10.87 7.52
C SER A 159 8.60 11.91 6.63
N GLY A 160 9.05 11.95 5.37
CA GLY A 160 8.17 12.27 4.25
C GLY A 160 8.18 13.72 3.80
N SER A 161 9.03 14.05 2.83
CA SER A 161 8.63 14.43 1.45
C SER A 161 9.84 15.01 0.70
N LYS A 162 10.38 14.26 -0.27
CA LYS A 162 11.44 14.71 -1.20
C LYS A 162 11.14 16.09 -1.82
N LEU A 163 9.86 16.39 -2.02
CA LEU A 163 9.36 17.65 -2.58
C LEU A 163 9.65 18.87 -1.69
N ARG A 164 9.57 18.76 -0.36
CA ARG A 164 9.85 19.89 0.55
C ARG A 164 11.33 20.21 0.60
N ALA A 165 12.19 19.19 0.63
CA ALA A 165 13.65 19.39 0.58
C ALA A 165 14.11 20.08 -0.72
N LEU A 166 13.50 19.72 -1.86
CA LEU A 166 13.78 20.35 -3.16
C LEU A 166 13.23 21.78 -3.25
N GLN A 167 12.08 22.08 -2.64
CA GLN A 167 11.54 23.44 -2.54
C GLN A 167 12.44 24.35 -1.70
N THR A 168 12.93 23.88 -0.55
CA THR A 168 13.85 24.65 0.29
C THR A 168 15.18 24.92 -0.43
N LEU A 169 15.72 23.95 -1.18
CA LEU A 169 16.92 24.15 -2.00
C LEU A 169 16.71 25.21 -3.11
N ARG A 170 15.48 25.35 -3.61
CA ARG A 170 15.11 26.35 -4.61
C ARG A 170 14.93 27.75 -3.99
N GLU A 171 14.39 27.83 -2.78
CA GLU A 171 14.17 29.08 -2.02
C GLU A 171 15.47 29.66 -1.45
N VAL A 172 16.43 28.81 -1.05
CA VAL A 172 17.70 29.26 -0.44
C VAL A 172 18.69 29.81 -1.49
N GLY A 173 18.34 29.79 -2.77
CA GLY A 173 18.78 30.82 -3.73
C GLY A 173 20.29 31.12 -3.76
N SER A 174 21.14 30.10 -3.75
CA SER A 174 22.57 30.31 -3.98
C SER A 174 23.20 29.11 -4.66
N ARG A 175 23.37 29.24 -5.98
CA ARG A 175 24.17 28.34 -6.82
C ARG A 175 25.56 28.05 -6.23
N SER A 176 26.08 28.92 -5.35
CA SER A 176 27.39 28.78 -4.69
C SER A 176 27.49 27.64 -3.68
N ILE A 177 26.40 27.23 -3.01
CA ILE A 177 26.45 26.15 -2.00
C ILE A 177 26.40 24.77 -2.65
N ILE A 178 25.57 24.60 -3.69
CA ILE A 178 25.43 23.32 -4.40
C ILE A 178 26.70 23.00 -5.20
N GLN A 179 27.36 24.01 -5.79
CA GLN A 179 28.65 23.82 -6.48
C GLN A 179 29.84 23.60 -5.53
N ARG A 180 29.85 24.19 -4.32
CA ARG A 180 30.96 24.01 -3.35
C ARG A 180 30.82 22.77 -2.47
N ALA A 181 29.61 22.23 -2.28
CA ALA A 181 29.38 21.06 -1.44
C ALA A 181 29.66 19.71 -2.13
N GLY A 182 29.98 19.69 -3.43
CA GLY A 182 30.29 18.46 -4.15
C GLY A 182 29.17 17.41 -4.10
N ILE A 183 27.91 17.85 -4.01
CA ILE A 183 26.75 16.95 -4.05
C ILE A 183 26.45 16.68 -5.52
N LEU A 184 27.12 15.68 -6.09
CA LEU A 184 26.68 15.05 -7.33
C LEU A 184 25.39 14.27 -7.04
N LEU A 185 24.25 14.86 -7.39
CA LEU A 185 23.01 14.10 -7.58
C LEU A 185 23.14 13.31 -8.89
N GLU A 186 23.87 12.21 -8.89
CA GLU A 186 23.80 11.24 -9.98
C GLU A 186 22.44 10.53 -9.90
N SER A 187 21.48 10.99 -10.69
CA SER A 187 20.29 10.22 -11.03
C SER A 187 20.64 9.26 -12.17
N ARG A 188 21.22 8.09 -11.86
CA ARG A 188 21.20 6.96 -12.80
C ARG A 188 19.92 6.19 -12.61
N PHE A 189 18.96 6.43 -13.50
CA PHE A 189 17.96 5.43 -13.87
C PHE A 189 18.65 4.47 -14.83
N GLU A 190 19.05 3.30 -14.35
CA GLU A 190 19.32 2.17 -15.24
C GLU A 190 17.97 1.51 -15.56
N THR A 191 17.47 1.77 -16.76
CA THR A 191 16.45 0.93 -17.39
C THR A 191 17.18 -0.22 -18.05
N ASP A 192 17.09 -1.42 -17.45
CA ASP A 192 17.50 -2.66 -18.11
C ASP A 192 16.55 -2.94 -19.27
N THR A 193 16.92 -2.48 -20.46
CA THR A 193 16.45 -3.04 -21.73
C THR A 193 17.65 -3.76 -22.36
N HIS A 194 17.75 -5.06 -22.10
CA HIS A 194 18.59 -5.95 -22.90
C HIS A 194 18.04 -6.02 -24.32
N PHE A 195 18.75 -5.41 -25.27
CA PHE A 195 18.65 -5.70 -26.68
C PHE A 195 19.97 -6.38 -27.08
N CYS A 196 19.91 -7.68 -27.36
CA CYS A 196 21.03 -8.43 -27.92
C CYS A 196 21.29 -7.95 -29.35
N THR A 197 22.49 -7.46 -29.61
CA THR A 197 23.09 -7.48 -30.94
C THR A 197 24.46 -8.13 -30.81
N ASP A 198 24.57 -9.34 -31.34
CA ASP A 198 25.80 -10.11 -31.45
C ASP A 198 26.45 -9.77 -32.81
N PRO A 199 27.70 -9.27 -32.86
CA PRO A 199 28.42 -9.10 -34.11
C PRO A 199 29.64 -10.03 -34.12
N SER A 200 29.48 -11.22 -34.69
CA SER A 200 30.62 -11.99 -35.20
C SER A 200 30.18 -12.90 -36.35
N HIS A 201 30.39 -12.46 -37.59
CA HIS A 201 31.35 -13.09 -38.51
C HIS A 201 31.41 -12.39 -39.87
N SER A 202 32.65 -12.23 -40.30
CA SER A 202 33.16 -11.60 -41.51
C SER A 202 33.19 -12.55 -42.71
N THR A 203 32.94 -12.00 -43.91
CA THR A 203 33.59 -12.32 -45.20
C THR A 203 33.84 -13.79 -45.57
N CYS A 204 33.00 -14.34 -46.45
CA CYS A 204 33.33 -14.82 -47.81
C CYS A 204 32.01 -15.13 -48.53
#